data_AF-A0A6L7VUW8-F1
#
_entry.id   AF-A0A6L7VUW8-F1
#
_cell.length_a   1.000
_cell.length_b   1.000
_cell.length_c   1.000
_cell.angle_alpha   90.00
_cell.angle_beta   90.00
_cell.angle_gamma   90.00
#
_symmetry.space_group_name_H-M   'P 1'
#
loop_
_entity.id
_entity.type
_entity.pdbx_description
1 polymer ?
#
loop_
_entity_poly.entity_id
_entity_poly.type
_entity_poly.pdbx_seq_one_letter_code
_entity_poly.pdbx_strand_id
1 'polypeptide(L)'
;MDELIAQIVKAIQTRSKLPEFPTSLTVAEAYEIQHRVVTNMDGDSMIGLKAGLTSAGSQESFGVPHPILGRLFASGRLFSGTTLPTIPGRFIECEIGICLDDSGNPRSICPVIELPRIAFGQSTDVTGPNLIACNVAADRYVLGDCVESPTSFADRSVELKRDGKTLYQAKLTEPFGGPSESLAWMLNESQSRRFSIPNEALMLTGACGGIHPASPGSYVADYGSLGSVEFEITDD
;
A
#
# COMPACT_ATOMS: atom_id res chain seq x y z
N MET A 1 -21.25 -9.64 12.15
CA MET A 1 -20.40 -8.49 11.77
C MET A 1 -19.22 -8.33 12.73
N ASP A 2 -19.47 -8.25 14.03
CA ASP A 2 -18.40 -8.05 15.04
C ASP A 2 -17.40 -9.21 15.08
N GLU A 3 -17.88 -10.44 14.93
CA GLU A 3 -17.03 -11.63 14.81
C GLU A 3 -16.11 -11.57 13.58
N LEU A 4 -16.64 -11.18 12.42
CA LEU A 4 -15.85 -11.00 11.19
C LEU A 4 -14.74 -9.96 11.41
N ILE A 5 -15.06 -8.82 12.03
CA ILE A 5 -14.07 -7.78 12.33
C ILE A 5 -12.97 -8.31 13.26
N ALA A 6 -13.33 -9.01 14.33
CA ALA A 6 -12.37 -9.60 15.25
C ALA A 6 -11.47 -10.65 14.55
N GLN A 7 -12.03 -11.44 13.64
CA GLN A 7 -11.27 -12.40 12.84
C GLN A 7 -10.32 -11.71 11.85
N ILE A 8 -10.75 -10.64 11.17
CA ILE A 8 -9.89 -9.83 10.28
C ILE A 8 -8.75 -9.21 11.09
N VAL A 9 -9.04 -8.56 12.22
CA VAL A 9 -8.04 -7.95 13.10
C VAL A 9 -6.99 -8.98 13.53
N LYS A 10 -7.45 -10.14 14.05
CA LYS A 10 -6.55 -11.23 14.45
C LYS A 10 -5.70 -11.72 13.28
N ALA A 11 -6.28 -11.85 12.10
CA ALA A 11 -5.56 -12.31 10.91
C ALA A 11 -4.48 -11.33 10.47
N ILE A 12 -4.75 -10.02 10.50
CA ILE A 12 -3.78 -8.97 10.20
C ILE A 12 -2.66 -8.98 11.25
N GLN A 13 -2.99 -8.96 12.55
CA GLN A 13 -2.00 -8.93 13.64
C GLN A 13 -1.06 -10.13 13.64
N THR A 14 -1.58 -11.32 13.33
CA THR A 14 -0.82 -12.57 13.33
C THR A 14 -0.27 -12.96 11.96
N ARG A 15 -0.53 -12.15 10.92
CA ARG A 15 -0.24 -12.47 9.50
C ARG A 15 -0.75 -13.86 9.09
N SER A 16 -1.92 -14.26 9.58
CA SER A 16 -2.58 -15.51 9.18
C SER A 16 -3.48 -15.31 7.95
N LYS A 17 -4.09 -16.38 7.43
CA LYS A 17 -5.12 -16.24 6.40
C LYS A 17 -6.29 -15.41 6.93
N LEU A 18 -6.90 -14.61 6.06
CA LEU A 18 -8.13 -13.88 6.34
C LEU A 18 -9.31 -14.87 6.46
N PRO A 19 -10.34 -14.53 7.25
CA PRO A 19 -11.56 -15.33 7.35
C PRO A 19 -12.36 -15.32 6.03
N GLU A 20 -13.44 -16.08 6.00
CA GLU A 20 -14.44 -16.00 4.93
C GLU A 20 -15.23 -14.69 5.03
N PHE A 21 -15.60 -14.14 3.88
CA PHE A 21 -16.35 -12.89 3.80
C PHE A 21 -17.83 -13.12 3.47
N PRO A 22 -18.73 -12.22 3.88
CA PRO A 22 -20.11 -12.23 3.41
C PRO A 22 -20.17 -12.13 1.89
N THR A 23 -21.14 -12.81 1.29
CA THR A 23 -21.37 -12.68 -0.15
C THR A 23 -21.85 -11.26 -0.48
N SER A 24 -21.15 -10.60 -1.41
CA SER A 24 -21.57 -9.32 -2.01
C SER A 24 -21.53 -8.09 -1.09
N LEU A 25 -20.44 -7.87 -0.35
CA LEU A 25 -20.21 -6.58 0.32
C LEU A 25 -20.21 -5.42 -0.70
N THR A 26 -20.93 -4.35 -0.40
CA THR A 26 -20.79 -3.10 -1.13
C THR A 26 -19.52 -2.37 -0.70
N VAL A 27 -19.03 -1.46 -1.55
CA VAL A 27 -17.89 -0.57 -1.21
C VAL A 27 -18.16 0.23 0.07
N ALA A 28 -19.40 0.69 0.27
CA ALA A 28 -19.76 1.45 1.46
C ALA A 28 -19.67 0.60 2.73
N GLU A 29 -20.25 -0.60 2.73
CA GLU A 29 -20.17 -1.52 3.87
C GLU A 29 -18.73 -1.94 4.16
N ALA A 30 -17.91 -2.14 3.12
CA ALA A 30 -16.52 -2.48 3.28
C ALA A 30 -15.72 -1.38 3.98
N TYR A 31 -15.94 -0.10 3.65
CA TYR A 31 -15.30 1.01 4.36
C TYR A 31 -15.75 1.10 5.83
N GLU A 32 -17.03 0.85 6.12
CA GLU A 32 -17.52 0.76 7.51
C GLU A 32 -16.84 -0.38 8.29
N ILE A 33 -16.65 -1.55 7.66
CA ILE A 33 -15.89 -2.66 8.26
C ILE A 33 -14.44 -2.24 8.48
N GLN A 34 -13.80 -1.63 7.49
CA GLN A 34 -12.41 -1.19 7.59
C GLN A 34 -12.19 -0.20 8.74
N HIS A 35 -13.08 0.78 8.91
CA HIS A 35 -13.04 1.72 10.04
C HIS A 35 -13.03 0.98 11.37
N ARG A 36 -13.89 -0.04 11.51
CA ARG A 36 -13.96 -0.85 12.72
C ARG A 36 -12.74 -1.75 12.89
N VAL A 37 -12.24 -2.37 11.83
CA VAL A 37 -11.00 -3.17 11.85
C VAL A 37 -9.84 -2.32 12.36
N VAL A 38 -9.62 -1.14 11.78
CA VAL A 38 -8.52 -0.23 12.18
C VAL A 38 -8.71 0.26 13.60
N THR A 39 -9.93 0.59 14.02
CA THR A 39 -10.20 1.02 15.42
C THR A 39 -9.88 -0.08 16.43
N ASN A 40 -9.98 -1.36 16.05
CA ASN A 40 -9.68 -2.51 16.90
C ASN A 40 -8.23 -3.01 16.76
N MET A 41 -7.37 -2.33 16.00
CA MET A 41 -5.93 -2.59 15.94
C MET A 41 -5.21 -1.91 17.12
N ASP A 42 -5.61 -2.27 18.35
CA ASP A 42 -5.13 -1.66 19.60
C ASP A 42 -3.60 -1.51 19.62
N GLY A 43 -3.13 -0.31 19.99
CA GLY A 43 -1.71 -0.03 20.23
C GLY A 43 -0.86 0.31 19.00
N ASP A 44 -1.42 0.26 17.79
CA ASP A 44 -0.71 0.68 16.58
C ASP A 44 -1.14 2.07 16.12
N SER A 45 -0.17 2.97 15.98
CA SER A 45 -0.45 4.34 15.58
C SER A 45 -0.61 4.43 14.07
N MET A 46 -1.66 5.10 13.60
CA MET A 46 -1.78 5.43 12.18
C MET A 46 -0.75 6.51 11.83
N ILE A 47 -0.02 6.32 10.73
CA ILE A 47 0.97 7.31 10.25
C ILE A 47 0.62 7.89 8.88
N GLY A 48 -0.46 7.44 8.25
CA GLY A 48 -0.76 7.85 6.89
C GLY A 48 -1.73 6.92 6.17
N LEU A 49 -1.84 7.12 4.86
CA LEU A 49 -2.77 6.42 3.97
C LEU A 49 -2.02 5.83 2.76
N LYS A 50 -2.61 4.78 2.19
CA LYS A 50 -2.17 4.19 0.92
C LYS A 50 -3.30 4.17 -0.09
N ALA A 51 -2.99 4.43 -1.35
CA ALA A 51 -3.91 4.27 -2.47
C ALA A 51 -3.69 2.89 -3.13
N GLY A 52 -4.75 2.09 -3.20
CA GLY A 52 -4.76 0.83 -3.92
C GLY A 52 -5.62 0.90 -5.18
N LEU A 53 -5.41 -0.04 -6.10
CA LEU A 53 -6.17 -0.14 -7.35
C LEU A 53 -6.16 1.16 -8.18
N THR A 54 -4.98 1.77 -8.32
CA THR A 54 -4.78 3.08 -8.96
C THR A 54 -4.74 3.01 -10.50
N SER A 55 -4.93 1.83 -11.09
CA SER A 55 -5.05 1.63 -12.55
C SER A 55 -6.43 1.10 -12.95
N ALA A 56 -6.91 1.48 -14.13
CA ALA A 56 -8.20 1.01 -14.65
C ALA A 56 -8.27 -0.52 -14.76
N GLY A 57 -7.17 -1.18 -15.14
CA GLY A 57 -7.12 -2.65 -15.23
C GLY A 57 -7.23 -3.34 -13.86
N SER A 58 -6.62 -2.77 -12.81
CA SER A 58 -6.77 -3.29 -11.44
C SER A 58 -8.19 -3.06 -10.91
N GLN A 59 -8.79 -1.91 -11.19
CA GLN A 59 -10.18 -1.59 -10.84
C GLN A 59 -11.17 -2.59 -11.47
N GLU A 60 -11.02 -2.87 -12.77
CA GLU A 60 -11.81 -3.89 -13.47
C GLU A 60 -11.61 -5.29 -12.87
N SER A 61 -10.36 -5.69 -12.65
CA SER A 61 -10.01 -7.02 -12.10
C SER A 61 -10.60 -7.27 -10.71
N PHE A 62 -10.72 -6.22 -9.90
CA PHE A 62 -11.28 -6.29 -8.55
C PHE A 62 -12.74 -5.84 -8.45
N GLY A 63 -13.37 -5.50 -9.58
CA GLY A 63 -14.81 -5.18 -9.65
C GLY A 63 -15.19 -3.88 -8.93
N VAL A 64 -14.32 -2.87 -8.95
CA VAL A 64 -14.60 -1.53 -8.40
C VAL A 64 -14.39 -0.46 -9.46
N PRO A 65 -15.15 0.65 -9.46
CA PRO A 65 -15.06 1.66 -10.53
C PRO A 65 -14.06 2.79 -10.23
N HIS A 66 -13.32 2.72 -9.11
CA HIS A 66 -12.42 3.77 -8.65
C HIS A 66 -11.31 3.17 -7.76
N PRO A 67 -10.19 3.90 -7.54
CA PRO A 67 -9.17 3.47 -6.58
C PRO A 67 -9.73 3.40 -5.15
N ILE A 68 -8.98 2.78 -4.25
CA ILE A 68 -9.40 2.50 -2.87
C ILE A 68 -8.35 2.98 -1.85
N LEU A 69 -8.77 3.29 -0.63
CA LEU A 69 -7.87 3.79 0.42
C LEU A 69 -7.66 2.78 1.54
N GLY A 70 -6.39 2.55 1.89
CA GLY A 70 -5.97 1.85 3.10
C GLY A 70 -5.32 2.80 4.10
N ARG A 71 -5.14 2.33 5.33
CA ARG A 71 -4.39 3.02 6.38
C ARG A 71 -3.04 2.37 6.61
N LEU A 72 -2.03 3.21 6.83
CA LEU A 72 -0.68 2.81 7.18
C LEU A 72 -0.48 2.84 8.68
N PHE A 73 0.02 1.73 9.20
CA PHE A 73 0.34 1.57 10.60
C PHE A 73 1.83 1.82 10.85
N ALA A 74 2.17 2.43 11.99
CA ALA A 74 3.54 2.70 12.40
C ALA A 74 4.35 1.41 12.52
N SER A 75 3.73 0.33 13.02
CA SER A 75 4.41 -0.96 13.14
C SER A 75 4.82 -1.54 11.79
N GLY A 76 4.14 -1.15 10.70
CA GLY A 76 4.41 -1.60 9.33
C GLY A 76 5.68 -1.01 8.71
N ARG A 77 6.23 0.06 9.30
CA ARG A 77 7.37 0.79 8.75
C ARG A 77 8.66 0.02 8.89
N LEU A 78 9.38 -0.08 7.79
CA LEU A 78 10.74 -0.58 7.68
C LEU A 78 11.58 0.43 6.90
N PHE A 79 12.88 0.22 6.86
CA PHE A 79 13.83 1.10 6.18
C PHE A 79 14.71 0.31 5.24
N SER A 80 15.26 1.00 4.23
CA SER A 80 16.24 0.44 3.31
C SER A 80 17.35 -0.33 4.06
N GLY A 81 17.75 -1.47 3.52
CA GLY A 81 18.65 -2.44 4.14
C GLY A 81 17.96 -3.47 5.04
N THR A 82 16.63 -3.46 5.15
CA THR A 82 15.90 -4.47 5.94
C THR A 82 15.96 -5.85 5.29
N THR A 83 15.96 -6.88 6.13
CA THR A 83 15.79 -8.29 5.74
C THR A 83 14.47 -8.80 6.31
N LEU A 84 13.70 -9.55 5.52
CA LEU A 84 12.40 -10.10 5.90
C LEU A 84 12.28 -11.55 5.42
N PRO A 85 11.58 -12.43 6.15
CA PRO A 85 11.27 -13.75 5.63
C PRO A 85 10.23 -13.67 4.50
N THR A 86 10.33 -14.61 3.56
CA THR A 86 9.24 -14.90 2.63
C THR A 86 7.99 -15.29 3.42
N ILE A 87 6.81 -14.84 3.00
CA ILE A 87 5.55 -15.35 3.58
C ILE A 87 4.51 -15.49 2.47
N PRO A 88 3.60 -16.48 2.55
CA PRO A 88 2.54 -16.64 1.56
C PRO A 88 1.66 -15.39 1.43
N GLY A 89 1.37 -15.03 0.18
CA GLY A 89 0.49 -13.92 -0.16
C GLY A 89 1.13 -12.53 -0.03
N ARG A 90 2.43 -12.43 0.29
CA ARG A 90 3.15 -11.15 0.25
C ARG A 90 3.60 -10.82 -1.17
N PHE A 91 3.40 -9.57 -1.53
CA PHE A 91 3.85 -9.02 -2.80
C PHE A 91 4.77 -7.82 -2.58
N ILE A 92 5.33 -7.30 -3.66
CA ILE A 92 6.22 -6.15 -3.75
C ILE A 92 5.61 -5.19 -4.77
N GLU A 93 5.44 -3.94 -4.37
CA GLU A 93 4.99 -2.83 -5.19
C GLU A 93 5.96 -1.65 -5.01
N CYS A 94 6.42 -1.04 -6.10
CA CYS A 94 7.24 0.17 -6.04
C CYS A 94 6.33 1.39 -6.05
N GLU A 95 6.52 2.32 -5.11
CA GLU A 95 5.69 3.51 -4.96
C GLU A 95 6.52 4.77 -4.67
N ILE A 96 5.89 5.93 -4.82
CA ILE A 96 6.34 7.17 -4.19
C ILE A 96 5.48 7.43 -2.97
N GLY A 97 6.14 7.66 -1.83
CA GLY A 97 5.52 8.20 -0.64
C GLY A 97 5.65 9.72 -0.62
N ILE A 98 4.55 10.43 -0.36
CA ILE A 98 4.58 11.88 -0.10
C ILE A 98 4.41 12.11 1.40
N CYS A 99 5.39 12.79 2.00
CA CYS A 99 5.33 13.19 3.40
C CYS A 99 4.70 14.57 3.50
N LEU A 100 3.63 14.70 4.27
CA LEU A 100 2.96 15.97 4.51
C LEU A 100 3.61 16.74 5.66
N ASP A 101 3.34 18.04 5.75
CA ASP A 101 3.55 18.85 6.94
C ASP A 101 2.29 18.89 7.83
N ASP A 102 2.34 19.61 8.94
CA ASP A 102 1.22 19.78 9.88
C ASP A 102 0.00 20.51 9.28
N SER A 103 0.19 21.19 8.15
CA SER A 103 -0.86 21.87 7.40
C SER A 103 -1.44 21.00 6.29
N GLY A 104 -0.96 19.76 6.12
CA GLY A 104 -1.38 18.84 5.08
C GLY A 104 -0.76 19.13 3.70
N ASN A 105 0.26 19.98 3.62
CA ASN A 105 0.96 20.26 2.36
C ASN A 105 2.11 19.27 2.14
N PRO A 106 2.45 18.91 0.88
CA PRO A 106 3.65 18.14 0.59
C PRO A 106 4.91 18.84 1.10
N ARG A 107 5.66 18.15 1.97
CA ARG A 107 6.95 18.60 2.49
C ARG A 107 8.12 17.97 1.74
N SER A 108 8.02 16.66 1.51
CA SER A 108 9.06 15.86 0.86
C SER A 108 8.44 14.62 0.22
N ILE A 109 9.24 13.91 -0.57
CA ILE A 109 8.89 12.58 -1.05
C ILE A 109 9.91 11.55 -0.56
N CYS A 110 9.57 10.28 -0.64
CA CYS A 110 10.52 9.17 -0.49
C CYS A 110 10.18 8.04 -1.48
N PRO A 111 11.20 7.35 -2.02
CA PRO A 111 11.03 6.02 -2.60
C PRO A 111 10.44 5.05 -1.57
N VAL A 112 9.46 4.24 -1.98
CA VAL A 112 8.83 3.25 -1.08
C VAL A 112 8.68 1.91 -1.78
N ILE A 113 8.89 0.84 -1.01
CA ILE A 113 8.41 -0.49 -1.39
C ILE A 113 7.24 -0.83 -0.50
N GLU A 114 6.04 -0.90 -1.06
CA GLU A 114 4.90 -1.48 -0.35
C GLU A 114 4.98 -3.01 -0.42
N LEU A 115 4.70 -3.65 0.71
CA LEU A 115 4.65 -5.10 0.84
C LEU A 115 3.24 -5.53 1.25
N PRO A 116 2.24 -5.41 0.36
CA PRO A 116 0.88 -5.81 0.69
C PRO A 116 0.80 -7.32 0.88
N ARG A 117 -0.16 -7.75 1.70
CA ARG A 117 -0.43 -9.17 1.93
C ARG A 117 -1.87 -9.56 1.59
N ILE A 118 -2.03 -10.26 0.48
CA ILE A 118 -3.31 -10.79 0.00
C ILE A 118 -3.35 -12.28 0.37
N ALA A 119 -4.04 -12.60 1.47
CA ALA A 119 -4.07 -13.95 2.04
C ALA A 119 -5.51 -14.41 2.35
N PHE A 120 -6.42 -14.25 1.39
CA PHE A 120 -7.79 -14.75 1.51
C PHE A 120 -7.83 -16.27 1.69
N GLY A 121 -8.73 -16.75 2.56
CA GLY A 121 -8.95 -18.18 2.77
C GLY A 121 -9.55 -18.88 1.55
N GLN A 122 -10.38 -18.16 0.78
CA GLN A 122 -11.02 -18.62 -0.45
C GLN A 122 -10.68 -17.70 -1.62
N SER A 123 -10.49 -18.27 -2.82
CA SER A 123 -10.21 -17.48 -4.03
C SER A 123 -11.39 -16.60 -4.45
N THR A 124 -12.62 -17.02 -4.13
CA THR A 124 -13.84 -16.24 -4.38
C THR A 124 -13.95 -14.97 -3.54
N ASP A 125 -13.18 -14.87 -2.45
CA ASP A 125 -13.17 -13.68 -1.59
C ASP A 125 -12.23 -12.58 -2.10
N VAL A 126 -11.44 -12.83 -3.16
CA VAL A 126 -10.51 -11.85 -3.74
C VAL A 126 -11.28 -10.82 -4.57
N THR A 127 -11.90 -9.86 -3.88
CA THR A 127 -12.72 -8.79 -4.48
C THR A 127 -12.31 -7.42 -3.93
N GLY A 128 -12.62 -6.34 -4.66
CA GLY A 128 -12.34 -4.97 -4.22
C GLY A 128 -12.99 -4.59 -2.89
N PRO A 129 -14.30 -4.86 -2.67
CA PRO A 129 -14.92 -4.64 -1.36
C PRO A 129 -14.25 -5.43 -0.23
N ASN A 130 -13.89 -6.68 -0.44
CA ASN A 130 -13.22 -7.47 0.60
C ASN A 130 -11.80 -6.96 0.88
N LEU A 131 -11.08 -6.48 -0.14
CA LEU A 131 -9.81 -5.78 0.04
C LEU A 131 -9.99 -4.53 0.91
N ILE A 132 -10.98 -3.67 0.62
CA ILE A 132 -11.28 -2.49 1.45
C ILE A 132 -11.50 -2.92 2.91
N ALA A 133 -12.37 -3.91 3.13
CA ALA A 133 -12.73 -4.39 4.46
C ALA A 133 -11.52 -4.88 5.27
N CYS A 134 -10.50 -5.49 4.63
CA CYS A 134 -9.25 -5.92 5.27
C CYS A 134 -8.12 -4.87 5.18
N ASN A 135 -8.48 -3.58 5.13
CA ASN A 135 -7.55 -2.45 5.09
C ASN A 135 -6.62 -2.44 3.86
N VAL A 136 -7.17 -2.83 2.72
CA VAL A 136 -6.53 -2.81 1.39
C VAL A 136 -5.23 -3.63 1.42
N ALA A 137 -5.22 -4.77 2.11
CA ALA A 137 -4.06 -5.65 2.22
C ALA A 137 -2.78 -4.98 2.79
N ALA A 138 -2.88 -3.86 3.51
CA ALA A 138 -1.71 -3.22 4.11
C ALA A 138 -1.03 -4.12 5.17
N ASP A 139 0.28 -4.35 5.04
CA ASP A 139 1.10 -5.12 6.02
C ASP A 139 2.40 -4.39 6.37
N ARG A 140 3.34 -4.33 5.43
CA ARG A 140 4.66 -3.69 5.62
C ARG A 140 4.96 -2.71 4.50
N TYR A 141 5.89 -1.80 4.75
CA TYR A 141 6.45 -0.92 3.73
C TYR A 141 7.88 -0.53 4.10
N VAL A 142 8.76 -0.48 3.10
CA VAL A 142 10.19 -0.14 3.26
C VAL A 142 10.41 1.27 2.71
N LEU A 143 10.86 2.19 3.55
CA LEU A 143 11.15 3.56 3.16
C LEU A 143 12.60 3.71 2.73
N GLY A 144 12.81 4.37 1.60
CA GLY A 144 14.07 5.01 1.25
C GLY A 144 14.20 6.38 1.93
N ASP A 145 15.30 7.06 1.63
CA ASP A 145 15.56 8.40 2.17
C ASP A 145 14.56 9.42 1.61
N CYS A 146 14.16 10.36 2.46
CA CYS A 146 13.34 11.48 2.04
C CYS A 146 14.19 12.48 1.24
N VAL A 147 13.64 12.98 0.14
CA VAL A 147 14.25 13.99 -0.72
C VAL A 147 13.25 15.12 -1.00
N GLU A 148 13.76 16.26 -1.45
CA GLU A 148 12.92 17.36 -1.92
C GLU A 148 12.06 16.89 -3.10
N SER A 149 10.78 17.27 -3.09
CA SER A 149 9.85 16.95 -4.16
C SER A 149 10.32 17.58 -5.48
N PRO A 150 10.42 16.82 -6.58
CA PRO A 150 10.78 17.40 -7.86
C PRO A 150 9.63 18.28 -8.39
N THR A 151 9.95 19.19 -9.30
CA THR A 151 8.94 20.00 -10.00
C THR A 151 8.04 19.17 -10.93
N SER A 152 8.49 17.99 -11.36
CA SER A 152 7.74 17.07 -12.21
C SER A 152 8.22 15.62 -12.06
N PHE A 153 7.27 14.69 -12.22
CA PHE A 153 7.50 13.24 -12.27
C PHE A 153 7.46 12.65 -13.70
N ALA A 154 7.13 13.45 -14.72
CA ALA A 154 6.82 12.96 -16.07
C ALA A 154 7.92 12.12 -16.73
N ASP A 155 9.19 12.48 -16.50
CA ASP A 155 10.36 11.81 -17.07
C ASP A 155 11.09 10.91 -16.05
N ARG A 156 10.40 10.53 -14.97
CA ARG A 156 10.98 9.72 -13.89
C ARG A 156 10.40 8.31 -13.92
N SER A 157 11.25 7.35 -13.59
CA SER A 157 10.90 5.93 -13.56
C SER A 157 11.51 5.26 -12.34
N VAL A 158 10.96 4.10 -11.98
CA VAL A 158 11.58 3.13 -11.08
C VAL A 158 11.99 1.89 -11.87
N GLU A 159 13.16 1.34 -11.55
CA GLU A 159 13.57 0.01 -11.99
C GLU A 159 13.68 -0.93 -10.77
N LEU A 160 12.94 -2.04 -10.78
CA LEU A 160 13.07 -3.07 -9.75
C LEU A 160 13.97 -4.20 -10.24
N LYS A 161 15.02 -4.50 -9.47
CA LYS A 161 15.92 -5.63 -9.69
C LYS A 161 15.81 -6.65 -8.57
N ARG A 162 16.01 -7.92 -8.92
CA ARG A 162 16.24 -9.02 -7.98
C ARG A 162 17.51 -9.77 -8.39
N ASP A 163 18.45 -9.92 -7.46
CA ASP A 163 19.75 -10.57 -7.67
C ASP A 163 20.49 -10.03 -8.92
N GLY A 164 20.46 -8.71 -9.07
CA GLY A 164 21.06 -7.99 -10.20
C GLY A 164 20.30 -8.08 -11.53
N LYS A 165 19.17 -8.81 -11.60
CA LYS A 165 18.34 -8.93 -12.81
C LYS A 165 17.13 -8.01 -12.72
N THR A 166 16.92 -7.19 -13.76
CA THR A 166 15.73 -6.35 -13.88
C THR A 166 14.48 -7.21 -13.97
N LEU A 167 13.55 -6.98 -13.05
CA LEU A 167 12.20 -7.54 -13.09
C LEU A 167 11.29 -6.70 -13.97
N TYR A 168 11.32 -5.37 -13.78
CA TYR A 168 10.61 -4.41 -14.61
C TYR A 168 11.16 -2.99 -14.43
N GLN A 169 10.71 -2.11 -15.33
CA GLN A 169 10.83 -0.66 -15.20
C GLN A 169 9.45 -0.03 -15.45
N ALA A 170 9.09 0.98 -14.67
CA ALA A 170 7.79 1.66 -14.75
C ALA A 170 7.94 3.16 -14.57
N LYS A 171 7.05 3.96 -15.18
CA LYS A 171 7.01 5.40 -14.95
C LYS A 171 6.36 5.71 -13.61
N LEU A 172 6.86 6.73 -12.92
CA LEU A 172 6.26 7.18 -11.65
C LEU A 172 4.88 7.81 -11.84
N THR A 173 4.50 8.13 -13.08
CA THR A 173 3.19 8.69 -13.44
C THR A 173 2.13 7.64 -13.79
N GLU A 174 2.47 6.35 -13.77
CA GLU A 174 1.51 5.28 -14.03
C GLU A 174 0.32 5.24 -13.06
N PRO A 175 0.53 5.34 -11.73
CA PRO A 175 -0.59 5.32 -10.79
C PRO A 175 -1.37 6.64 -10.86
N PHE A 176 -2.63 6.56 -11.30
CA PHE A 176 -3.60 7.65 -11.24
C PHE A 176 -3.13 9.02 -11.80
N GLY A 177 -2.25 9.01 -12.81
CA GLY A 177 -1.67 10.22 -13.43
C GLY A 177 -0.38 10.72 -12.79
N GLY A 178 -0.01 10.19 -11.63
CA GLY A 178 1.24 10.45 -10.92
C GLY A 178 1.05 10.86 -9.47
N PRO A 179 2.16 11.06 -8.73
CA PRO A 179 2.10 11.24 -7.28
C PRO A 179 1.28 12.46 -6.85
N SER A 180 1.32 13.55 -7.62
CA SER A 180 0.58 14.79 -7.33
C SER A 180 -0.93 14.59 -7.51
N GLU A 181 -1.33 13.95 -8.60
CA GLU A 181 -2.73 13.64 -8.94
C GLU A 181 -3.31 12.61 -7.95
N SER A 182 -2.53 11.58 -7.62
CA SER A 182 -2.86 10.61 -6.58
C SER A 182 -3.09 11.32 -5.24
N LEU A 183 -2.19 12.20 -4.81
CA LEU A 183 -2.37 12.91 -3.55
C LEU A 183 -3.65 13.75 -3.53
N ALA A 184 -3.91 14.53 -4.58
CA ALA A 184 -5.12 15.35 -4.67
C ALA A 184 -6.38 14.48 -4.55
N TRP A 185 -6.40 13.33 -5.21
CA TRP A 185 -7.49 12.36 -5.08
C TRP A 185 -7.58 11.77 -3.67
N MET A 186 -6.45 11.32 -3.08
CA MET A 186 -6.42 10.76 -1.74
C MET A 186 -6.96 11.74 -0.69
N LEU A 187 -6.59 13.02 -0.79
CA LEU A 187 -7.09 14.07 0.11
C LEU A 187 -8.61 14.24 -0.02
N ASN A 188 -9.15 14.28 -1.24
CA ASN A 188 -10.59 14.37 -1.46
C ASN A 188 -11.36 13.10 -1.01
N GLU A 189 -10.82 11.93 -1.35
CA GLU A 189 -11.42 10.64 -1.00
C GLU A 189 -11.39 10.42 0.51
N SER A 190 -10.31 10.82 1.19
CA SER A 190 -10.21 10.73 2.66
C SER A 190 -11.33 11.50 3.36
N GLN A 191 -11.68 12.70 2.88
CA GLN A 191 -12.79 13.49 3.42
C GLN A 191 -14.12 12.76 3.19
N SER A 192 -14.35 12.27 1.97
CA SER A 192 -15.57 11.55 1.59
C SER A 192 -15.78 10.27 2.40
N ARG A 193 -14.69 9.57 2.74
CA ARG A 193 -14.70 8.33 3.52
C ARG A 193 -14.54 8.55 5.03
N ARG A 194 -14.43 9.80 5.49
CA ARG A 194 -14.24 10.18 6.90
C ARG A 194 -12.96 9.57 7.49
N PHE A 195 -11.89 9.56 6.72
CA PHE A 195 -10.57 9.16 7.19
C PHE A 195 -9.90 10.37 7.86
N SER A 196 -9.43 10.19 9.09
CA SER A 196 -8.52 11.16 9.70
C SER A 196 -7.14 11.00 9.08
N ILE A 197 -6.55 12.10 8.61
CA ILE A 197 -5.15 12.15 8.19
C ILE A 197 -4.33 12.65 9.39
N PRO A 198 -3.36 11.86 9.90
CA PRO A 198 -2.46 12.32 10.95
C PRO A 198 -1.64 13.54 10.53
N ASN A 199 -1.18 14.33 11.49
CA ASN A 199 -0.15 15.33 11.20
C ASN A 199 1.11 14.65 10.67
N GLU A 200 1.81 15.31 9.76
CA GLU A 200 3.01 14.79 9.09
C GLU A 200 2.80 13.42 8.41
N ALA A 201 1.58 13.17 7.90
CA ALA A 201 1.21 11.88 7.32
C ALA A 201 2.06 11.48 6.12
N LEU A 202 2.27 10.17 5.99
CA LEU A 202 2.80 9.54 4.78
C LEU A 202 1.67 9.10 3.84
N MET A 203 1.76 9.49 2.58
CA MET A 203 0.77 9.17 1.55
C MET A 203 1.42 8.29 0.48
N LEU A 204 1.13 6.99 0.46
CA LEU A 204 1.60 6.08 -0.59
C LEU A 204 0.67 6.17 -1.80
N THR A 205 1.22 6.63 -2.92
CA THR A 205 0.44 7.15 -4.06
C THR A 205 -0.02 6.09 -5.07
N GLY A 206 0.25 4.82 -4.79
CA GLY A 206 -0.09 3.67 -5.62
C GLY A 206 1.09 3.12 -6.41
N ALA A 207 0.96 1.85 -6.78
CA ALA A 207 1.97 1.06 -7.47
C ALA A 207 2.38 1.67 -8.82
N CYS A 208 3.70 1.86 -8.99
CA CYS A 208 4.36 2.11 -10.26
C CYS A 208 4.69 0.75 -10.88
N GLY A 209 4.08 0.41 -12.01
CA GLY A 209 4.22 -0.90 -12.63
C GLY A 209 3.30 -1.97 -12.02
N GLY A 210 3.75 -3.23 -12.06
CA GLY A 210 2.98 -4.37 -11.61
C GLY A 210 3.24 -4.76 -10.17
N ILE A 211 2.37 -5.65 -9.65
CA ILE A 211 2.56 -6.34 -8.37
C ILE A 211 3.40 -7.60 -8.57
N HIS A 212 4.43 -7.80 -7.74
CA HIS A 212 5.35 -8.95 -7.87
C HIS A 212 5.32 -9.83 -6.62
N PRO A 213 5.26 -11.17 -6.73
CA PRO A 213 5.41 -12.04 -5.57
C PRO A 213 6.73 -11.77 -4.85
N ALA A 214 6.69 -11.65 -3.52
CA ALA A 214 7.88 -11.45 -2.70
C ALA A 214 8.66 -12.76 -2.55
N SER A 215 9.32 -13.19 -3.63
CA SER A 215 10.18 -14.39 -3.60
C SER A 215 11.52 -14.09 -2.94
N PRO A 216 12.21 -15.09 -2.38
CA PRO A 216 13.56 -14.94 -1.87
C PRO A 216 14.52 -14.29 -2.88
N GLY A 217 15.44 -13.46 -2.37
CA GLY A 217 16.44 -12.73 -3.16
C GLY A 217 16.75 -11.35 -2.59
N SER A 218 17.83 -10.76 -3.10
CA SER A 218 18.22 -9.38 -2.82
C SER A 218 17.57 -8.44 -3.83
N TYR A 219 16.85 -7.43 -3.35
CA TYR A 219 16.12 -6.48 -4.18
C TYR A 219 16.73 -5.08 -4.12
N VAL A 220 16.71 -4.42 -5.27
CA VAL A 220 17.04 -2.99 -5.39
C VAL A 220 15.98 -2.34 -6.26
N ALA A 221 15.29 -1.34 -5.72
CA ALA A 221 14.42 -0.45 -6.48
C ALA A 221 15.13 0.89 -6.67
N ASP A 222 15.49 1.20 -7.90
CA ASP A 222 16.24 2.40 -8.28
C ASP A 222 15.29 3.44 -8.89
N TYR A 223 15.16 4.60 -8.24
CA TYR A 223 14.33 5.73 -8.66
C TYR A 223 15.18 6.86 -9.28
N GLY A 224 16.42 6.55 -9.68
CA GLY A 224 17.37 7.47 -10.24
C GLY A 224 17.78 8.55 -9.25
N SER A 225 17.60 9.83 -9.64
CA SER A 225 17.95 10.96 -8.77
C SER A 225 17.10 11.10 -7.52
N LEU A 226 16.02 10.32 -7.39
CA LEU A 226 15.19 10.30 -6.18
C LEU A 226 15.70 9.31 -5.11
N GLY A 227 16.74 8.54 -5.42
CA GLY A 227 17.32 7.55 -4.53
C GLY A 227 16.92 6.11 -4.85
N SER A 228 17.21 5.20 -3.93
CA SER A 228 16.92 3.78 -4.06
C SER A 228 16.42 3.18 -2.74
N VAL A 229 15.78 2.01 -2.84
CA VAL A 229 15.43 1.16 -1.70
C VAL A 229 16.04 -0.21 -1.91
N GLU A 230 16.81 -0.67 -0.94
CA GLU A 230 17.40 -2.01 -0.92
C GLU A 230 16.73 -2.83 0.18
N PHE A 231 16.45 -4.10 -0.08
CA PHE A 231 15.92 -5.01 0.93
C PHE A 231 16.14 -6.46 0.51
N GLU A 232 16.08 -7.37 1.46
CA GLU A 232 16.25 -8.80 1.23
C GLU A 232 15.00 -9.56 1.67
N ILE A 233 14.59 -10.51 0.83
CA ILE A 233 13.63 -11.55 1.21
C ILE A 233 14.41 -12.86 1.39
N THR A 234 14.36 -13.46 2.56
CA THR A 234 15.01 -14.75 2.84
C THR A 234 14.06 -15.91 2.64
N ASP A 235 14.62 -17.11 2.49
CA ASP A 235 13.87 -18.33 2.74
C ASP A 235 13.38 -18.37 4.21
N ASP A 236 12.27 -19.09 4.43
CA ASP A 236 11.69 -19.37 5.76
C ASP A 236 12.52 -20.39 6.55
#